data_AF-A0A9P6VR12-F1
#
_entry.id   AF-A0A9P6VR12-F1
#
_cell.length_a   1.000
_cell.length_b   1.000
_cell.length_c   1.000
_cell.angle_alpha   90.00
_cell.angle_beta   90.00
_cell.angle_gamma   90.00
#
_symmetry.space_group_name_H-M   'P 1'
#
loop_
_entity.id
_entity.type
_entity.pdbx_description
1 polymer ?
#
loop_
_entity_poly.entity_id
_entity_poly.type
_entity_poly.pdbx_seq_one_letter_code
_entity_poly.pdbx_strand_id
1 'polypeptide(L)'
;MEDTTQVPDQKPEFTSDFEEFETRDAGYEKRQRLARVVESVRFGLTVLALLAGLTILGTSADTLSVYNKTRSGSDFIISLWPAEFDIRPTTALIVCSAIIFLTSTIALVGMKVPTIRNNPFTHSTISFAAPTICLIAALIGTSFFYGVNASNTVNSLKSWSCQWSDISMNVQPHWGQLCKESKTALYLTVMCIPVEVLVLATTAWGTMSVNRPLVITERKGSPAMS
;
A
#
# COMPACT_ATOMS: atom_id res chain seq x y z
N MET A 1 -89.99 -22.45 5.23
CA MET A 1 -89.18 -23.56 4.70
C MET A 1 -88.20 -22.91 3.73
N GLU A 2 -86.94 -23.35 3.70
CA GLU A 2 -85.74 -22.69 3.11
C GLU A 2 -85.03 -21.78 4.13
N ASP A 3 -84.16 -22.30 5.00
CA ASP A 3 -82.86 -23.00 4.85
C ASP A 3 -81.70 -22.00 4.94
N THR A 4 -81.04 -22.05 6.10
CA THR A 4 -79.99 -21.15 6.54
C THR A 4 -78.65 -21.81 6.21
N THR A 5 -78.09 -21.55 5.03
CA THR A 5 -76.76 -22.07 4.68
C THR A 5 -75.67 -21.17 5.26
N GLN A 6 -75.07 -21.63 6.36
CA GLN A 6 -73.79 -21.12 6.89
C GLN A 6 -72.68 -21.30 5.85
N VAL A 7 -71.98 -20.21 5.51
CA VAL A 7 -70.71 -20.24 4.79
C VAL A 7 -69.58 -20.25 5.84
N PRO A 8 -68.62 -21.18 5.80
CA PRO A 8 -67.58 -21.28 6.81
C PRO A 8 -66.50 -20.21 6.64
N ASP A 9 -66.08 -19.66 7.77
CA ASP A 9 -64.96 -18.75 7.98
C ASP A 9 -63.65 -19.36 7.43
N GLN A 10 -63.17 -18.89 6.27
CA GLN A 10 -61.82 -19.20 5.80
C GLN A 10 -60.83 -18.28 6.51
N LYS A 11 -60.20 -18.84 7.55
CA LYS A 11 -59.00 -18.30 8.19
C LYS A 11 -57.94 -17.96 7.13
N PRO A 12 -57.39 -16.74 7.07
CA PRO A 12 -56.28 -16.45 6.18
C PRO A 12 -55.08 -17.31 6.60
N GLU A 13 -54.66 -18.17 5.68
CA GLU A 13 -53.42 -18.92 5.78
C GLU A 13 -52.27 -17.91 5.73
N PHE A 14 -51.71 -17.62 6.90
CA PHE A 14 -50.52 -16.79 7.03
C PHE A 14 -49.33 -17.63 6.61
N THR A 15 -49.08 -17.73 5.31
CA THR A 15 -47.85 -18.33 4.77
C THR A 15 -46.68 -17.44 5.19
N SER A 16 -45.88 -17.96 6.12
CA SER A 16 -44.82 -17.21 6.78
C SER A 16 -43.69 -16.83 5.81
N ASP A 17 -43.52 -15.54 5.59
CA ASP A 17 -42.45 -14.87 4.82
C ASP A 17 -41.10 -14.88 5.57
N PHE A 18 -40.80 -15.96 6.31
CA PHE A 18 -39.65 -16.03 7.23
C PHE A 18 -38.41 -16.70 6.63
N GLU A 19 -38.55 -17.45 5.53
CA GLU A 19 -37.42 -18.17 4.93
C GLU A 19 -36.53 -17.28 4.03
N GLU A 20 -37.02 -16.12 3.58
CA GLU A 20 -36.25 -15.20 2.73
C GLU A 20 -35.43 -14.17 3.54
N PHE A 21 -35.75 -13.97 4.82
CA PHE A 21 -35.04 -13.02 5.69
C PHE A 21 -33.71 -13.58 6.21
N GLU A 22 -33.66 -14.86 6.60
CA GLU A 22 -32.45 -15.49 7.17
C GLU A 22 -31.29 -15.62 6.17
N THR A 23 -31.57 -15.85 4.89
CA THR A 23 -30.51 -15.95 3.86
C THR A 23 -29.92 -14.59 3.49
N ARG A 24 -30.72 -13.52 3.57
CA ARG A 24 -30.25 -12.14 3.42
C ARG A 24 -29.27 -11.77 4.52
N ASP A 25 -29.64 -12.01 5.79
CA ASP A 25 -28.83 -11.63 6.95
C ASP A 25 -27.47 -12.34 6.96
N ALA A 26 -27.44 -13.64 6.66
CA ALA A 26 -26.20 -14.41 6.57
C ALA A 26 -25.26 -13.90 5.44
N GLY A 27 -25.82 -13.40 4.33
CA GLY A 27 -25.07 -12.80 3.23
C GLY A 27 -24.52 -11.41 3.56
N TYR A 28 -25.33 -10.56 4.21
CA TYR A 28 -24.92 -9.23 4.66
C TYR A 28 -23.82 -9.31 5.73
N GLU A 29 -23.92 -10.23 6.69
CA GLU A 29 -22.92 -10.39 7.73
C GLU A 29 -21.57 -10.86 7.17
N LYS A 30 -21.57 -11.82 6.23
CA LYS A 30 -20.35 -12.25 5.52
C LYS A 30 -19.69 -11.10 4.77
N ARG A 31 -20.47 -10.28 4.05
CA ARG A 31 -19.94 -9.10 3.33
C ARG A 31 -19.37 -8.06 4.29
N GLN A 32 -20.02 -7.80 5.42
CA GLN A 32 -19.53 -6.88 6.44
C GLN A 32 -18.24 -7.37 7.11
N ARG A 33 -18.11 -8.68 7.36
CA ARG A 33 -16.87 -9.28 7.87
C ARG A 33 -15.74 -9.14 6.84
N LEU A 34 -16.01 -9.43 5.56
CA LEU A 34 -15.03 -9.26 4.49
C LEU A 34 -14.60 -7.80 4.33
N ALA A 35 -15.53 -6.85 4.35
CA ALA A 35 -15.22 -5.42 4.26
C ALA A 35 -14.32 -4.96 5.42
N ARG A 36 -14.59 -5.43 6.65
CA ARG A 36 -13.73 -5.15 7.82
C ARG A 36 -12.33 -5.74 7.67
N VAL A 37 -12.22 -6.96 7.17
CA VAL A 37 -10.92 -7.60 6.91
C VAL A 37 -10.14 -6.84 5.85
N VAL A 38 -10.78 -6.47 4.73
CA VAL A 38 -10.15 -5.69 3.66
C VAL A 38 -9.66 -4.34 4.18
N GLU A 39 -10.47 -3.64 4.97
CA GLU A 39 -10.08 -2.36 5.56
C GLU A 39 -8.90 -2.52 6.53
N SER A 40 -8.90 -3.58 7.34
CA SER A 40 -7.79 -3.89 8.24
C SER A 40 -6.49 -4.23 7.49
N VAL A 41 -6.58 -5.03 6.43
CA VAL A 41 -5.45 -5.38 5.57
C VAL A 41 -4.89 -4.12 4.91
N ARG A 42 -5.76 -3.28 4.35
CA ARG A 42 -5.39 -2.01 3.71
C ARG A 42 -4.69 -1.08 4.70
N PHE A 43 -5.23 -0.94 5.90
CA PHE A 43 -4.60 -0.15 6.96
C PHE A 43 -3.20 -0.70 7.29
N GLY A 44 -3.08 -2.02 7.49
CA GLY A 44 -1.80 -2.67 7.76
C GLY A 44 -0.76 -2.48 6.66
N LEU A 45 -1.16 -2.64 5.39
CA LEU A 45 -0.29 -2.41 4.23
C LEU A 45 0.17 -0.95 4.14
N THR A 46 -0.72 0.01 4.43
CA THR A 46 -0.37 1.44 4.40
C THR A 46 0.61 1.81 5.52
N VAL A 47 0.45 1.22 6.70
CA VAL A 47 1.42 1.38 7.81
C VAL A 47 2.77 0.78 7.42
N LEU A 48 2.77 -0.41 6.80
CA LEU A 48 4.00 -1.05 6.33
C LEU A 48 4.73 -0.18 5.30
N ALA A 49 4.00 0.40 4.34
CA ALA A 49 4.55 1.34 3.36
C ALA A 49 5.13 2.61 4.02
N LEU A 50 4.47 3.15 5.05
CA LEU A 50 4.96 4.30 5.82
C LEU A 50 6.29 3.99 6.53
N LEU A 51 6.37 2.84 7.20
CA LEU A 51 7.58 2.42 7.90
C LEU A 51 8.73 2.11 6.91
N ALA A 52 8.41 1.50 5.77
CA ALA A 52 9.37 1.28 4.69
C ALA A 52 9.89 2.62 4.14
N GLY A 53 9.01 3.58 3.84
CA GLY A 53 9.39 4.91 3.40
C GLY A 53 10.30 5.64 4.40
N LEU A 54 9.97 5.58 5.69
CA LEU A 54 10.78 6.21 6.75
C LEU A 54 12.17 5.57 6.88
N THR A 55 12.25 4.24 6.81
CA THR A 55 13.53 3.52 6.91
C THR A 55 14.42 3.74 5.69
N ILE A 56 13.85 3.75 4.48
CA ILE A 56 14.57 4.11 3.24
C ILE A 56 15.08 5.55 3.34
N LEU A 57 14.23 6.49 3.78
CA LEU A 57 14.61 7.91 3.91
C LEU A 57 15.73 8.09 4.93
N GLY A 58 15.63 7.44 6.09
CA GLY A 58 16.63 7.52 7.16
C GLY A 58 17.98 6.95 6.74
N THR A 59 18.00 5.73 6.18
CA THR A 59 19.24 5.08 5.71
C THR A 59 19.88 5.84 4.55
N SER A 60 19.08 6.32 3.60
CA SER A 60 19.61 7.10 2.46
C SER A 60 20.11 8.48 2.89
N ALA A 61 19.45 9.13 3.85
CA ALA A 61 19.87 10.42 4.38
C ALA A 61 21.17 10.31 5.22
N ASP A 62 21.31 9.25 6.03
CA ASP A 62 22.54 9.04 6.81
C ASP A 62 23.74 8.80 5.88
N THR A 63 23.60 7.89 4.92
CA THR A 63 24.67 7.63 3.95
C THR A 63 25.07 8.88 3.14
N LEU A 64 24.12 9.73 2.76
CA LEU A 64 24.41 11.01 2.09
C LEU A 64 25.05 12.05 3.03
N SER A 65 24.65 12.08 4.30
CA SER A 65 25.23 12.95 5.33
C SER A 65 26.70 12.60 5.58
N VAL A 66 27.00 11.30 5.71
CA VAL A 66 28.38 10.80 5.85
C VAL A 66 29.21 11.15 4.62
N TYR A 67 28.67 10.96 3.42
CA TYR A 67 29.34 11.37 2.18
C TYR A 67 29.67 12.86 2.16
N ASN A 68 28.70 13.73 2.50
CA ASN A 68 28.93 15.18 2.48
C ASN A 68 29.98 15.62 3.51
N LYS A 69 29.97 15.01 4.70
CA LYS A 69 30.97 15.29 5.75
C LYS A 69 32.37 14.82 5.38
N THR A 70 32.48 13.67 4.70
CA THR A 70 33.78 13.03 4.39
C THR A 70 34.34 13.45 3.03
N ARG A 71 33.54 14.07 2.15
CA ARG A 71 33.98 14.57 0.84
C ARG A 71 34.76 15.87 0.91
N SER A 72 34.49 16.76 1.88
CA SER A 72 35.09 18.10 1.96
C SER A 72 35.86 18.38 3.26
N GLY A 73 36.21 17.35 4.04
CA GLY A 73 36.99 17.52 5.26
C GLY A 73 38.41 17.98 4.93
N SER A 74 38.75 19.22 5.28
CA SER A 74 40.05 19.88 5.13
C SER A 74 41.24 19.15 5.79
N ASP A 75 40.98 18.06 6.51
CA ASP A 75 41.96 17.35 7.33
C ASP A 75 42.50 16.07 6.66
N PHE A 76 41.98 15.67 5.50
CA PHE A 76 42.41 14.45 4.81
C PHE A 76 43.13 14.77 3.49
N ILE A 77 44.43 14.48 3.47
CA ILE A 77 45.33 14.64 2.30
C ILE A 77 44.98 13.66 1.15
N ILE A 78 44.10 12.69 1.41
CA ILE A 78 43.73 11.62 0.48
C ILE A 78 42.23 11.75 0.16
N SER A 79 41.87 11.90 -1.12
CA SER A 79 40.46 11.84 -1.55
C SER A 79 39.91 10.45 -1.30
N LEU A 80 39.08 10.31 -0.26
CA LEU A 80 38.42 9.05 0.11
C LEU A 80 37.37 8.59 -0.92
N TRP A 81 36.91 9.52 -1.76
CA TRP A 81 35.87 9.32 -2.77
C TRP A 81 36.43 9.61 -4.17
N PRO A 82 35.98 8.88 -5.21
CA PRO A 82 36.36 9.17 -6.59
C PRO A 82 35.91 10.58 -7.03
N ALA A 83 36.65 11.18 -7.98
CA ALA A 83 36.30 12.47 -8.57
C ALA A 83 34.95 12.40 -9.33
N GLU A 84 34.78 11.35 -10.13
CA GLU A 84 33.54 11.02 -10.85
C GLU A 84 32.68 10.09 -10.00
N PHE A 85 31.65 10.64 -9.37
CA PHE A 85 30.79 9.91 -8.44
C PHE A 85 29.32 10.21 -8.70
N ASP A 86 28.53 9.17 -8.99
CA ASP A 86 27.11 9.36 -9.31
C ASP A 86 26.24 9.32 -8.05
N ILE A 87 25.82 10.50 -7.59
CA ILE A 87 24.90 10.68 -6.45
C ILE A 87 23.42 10.64 -6.87
N ARG A 88 23.12 10.66 -8.18
CA ARG A 88 21.75 10.76 -8.70
C ARG A 88 20.84 9.61 -8.22
N PRO A 89 21.30 8.34 -8.16
CA PRO A 89 20.49 7.24 -7.64
C PRO A 89 20.09 7.44 -6.17
N THR A 90 21.02 7.92 -5.33
CA THR A 90 20.76 8.15 -3.90
C THR A 90 19.81 9.33 -3.71
N THR A 91 19.98 10.42 -4.45
CA THR A 91 19.05 11.56 -4.38
C THR A 91 17.65 11.18 -4.86
N ALA A 92 17.54 10.36 -5.90
CA ALA A 92 16.25 9.85 -6.37
C ALA A 92 15.56 8.99 -5.29
N LEU A 93 16.30 8.12 -4.61
CA LEU A 93 15.79 7.31 -3.49
C LEU A 93 15.27 8.18 -2.34
N ILE A 94 16.03 9.21 -1.94
CA ILE A 94 15.61 10.15 -0.89
C ILE A 94 14.30 10.83 -1.27
N VAL A 95 14.22 11.42 -2.46
CA VAL A 95 13.01 12.11 -2.93
C VAL A 95 11.82 11.17 -3.02
N CYS A 96 11.99 9.98 -3.61
CA CYS A 96 10.92 9.00 -3.75
C CYS A 96 10.44 8.48 -2.38
N SER A 97 11.36 8.20 -1.46
CA SER A 97 11.01 7.75 -0.10
C SER A 97 10.29 8.83 0.71
N ALA A 98 10.65 10.11 0.52
CA ALA A 98 9.94 11.23 1.14
C ALA A 98 8.50 11.35 0.60
N ILE A 99 8.31 11.18 -0.71
CA ILE A 99 6.97 11.15 -1.32
C ILE A 99 6.15 10.00 -0.76
N ILE A 100 6.71 8.78 -0.68
CA ILE A 100 6.03 7.62 -0.10
C ILE A 100 5.64 7.90 1.35
N PHE A 101 6.58 8.36 2.18
CA PHE A 101 6.32 8.68 3.58
C PHE A 101 5.18 9.70 3.77
N LEU A 102 5.25 10.83 3.05
CA LEU A 102 4.23 11.88 3.13
C LEU A 102 2.88 11.40 2.63
N THR A 103 2.86 10.68 1.51
CA THR A 103 1.63 10.20 0.87
C THR A 103 0.95 9.12 1.72
N SER A 104 1.71 8.16 2.26
CA SER A 104 1.20 7.15 3.19
C SER A 104 0.70 7.77 4.49
N THR A 105 1.35 8.84 4.98
CA THR A 105 0.87 9.60 6.16
C THR A 105 -0.48 10.26 5.88
N ILE A 106 -0.62 10.93 4.73
CA ILE A 106 -1.89 11.55 4.30
C ILE A 106 -2.98 10.50 4.18
N ALA A 107 -2.68 9.34 3.58
CA ALA A 107 -3.61 8.23 3.48
C ALA A 107 -4.07 7.72 4.86
N LEU A 108 -3.14 7.60 5.82
CA LEU A 108 -3.45 7.19 7.20
C LEU A 108 -4.37 8.19 7.90
N VAL A 109 -4.10 9.48 7.73
CA VAL A 109 -4.93 10.56 8.28
C VAL A 109 -6.33 10.52 7.65
N GLY A 110 -6.41 10.32 6.33
CA GLY A 110 -7.68 10.18 5.60
C GLY A 110 -8.55 9.01 6.09
N MET A 111 -7.93 7.91 6.52
CA MET A 111 -8.63 6.75 7.10
C MET A 111 -9.13 7.00 8.53
N LYS A 112 -8.38 7.77 9.34
CA LYS A 112 -8.73 8.03 10.76
C LYS A 112 -9.69 9.21 10.95
N VAL A 113 -9.63 10.24 10.10
CA VAL A 113 -10.39 11.48 10.31
C VAL A 113 -11.83 11.31 9.78
N PRO A 114 -12.85 11.33 10.66
CA PRO A 114 -14.24 11.10 10.27
C PRO A 114 -14.76 12.15 9.29
N THR A 115 -14.29 13.40 9.39
CA THR A 115 -14.64 14.49 8.47
C THR A 115 -14.24 14.19 7.02
N ILE A 116 -13.10 13.53 6.80
CA ILE A 116 -12.60 13.16 5.47
C ILE A 116 -13.30 11.88 4.99
N ARG A 117 -13.49 10.91 5.91
CA ARG A 117 -14.18 9.65 5.64
C ARG A 117 -15.66 9.83 5.27
N ASN A 118 -16.34 10.83 5.84
CA ASN A 118 -17.75 11.09 5.57
C ASN A 118 -18.00 11.70 4.17
N ASN A 119 -16.97 12.23 3.51
CA ASN A 119 -17.08 12.68 2.12
C ASN A 119 -16.64 11.55 1.17
N PRO A 120 -17.59 10.85 0.49
CA PRO A 120 -17.29 9.68 -0.32
C PRO A 120 -16.38 9.99 -1.51
N PHE A 121 -16.46 11.21 -2.06
CA PHE A 121 -15.60 11.65 -3.17
C PHE A 121 -14.15 11.81 -2.74
N THR A 122 -13.92 12.52 -1.62
CA THR A 122 -12.57 12.76 -1.09
C THR A 122 -11.92 11.47 -0.61
N HIS A 123 -12.67 10.64 0.13
CA HIS A 123 -12.17 9.36 0.61
C HIS A 123 -11.80 8.41 -0.55
N SER A 124 -12.66 8.30 -1.57
CA SER A 124 -12.38 7.43 -2.73
C SER A 124 -11.19 7.94 -3.54
N THR A 125 -11.09 9.25 -3.73
CA THR A 125 -9.97 9.86 -4.47
C THR A 125 -8.64 9.63 -3.75
N ILE A 126 -8.56 9.94 -2.45
CA ILE A 126 -7.34 9.70 -1.65
C ILE A 126 -6.99 8.22 -1.64
N SER A 127 -8.00 7.34 -1.57
CA SER A 127 -7.79 5.90 -1.51
C SER A 127 -7.11 5.31 -2.75
N PHE A 128 -7.34 5.88 -3.93
CA PHE A 128 -6.68 5.47 -5.17
C PHE A 128 -5.44 6.31 -5.48
N ALA A 129 -5.49 7.63 -5.25
CA ALA A 129 -4.40 8.54 -5.57
C ALA A 129 -3.16 8.27 -4.72
N ALA A 130 -3.32 7.98 -3.43
CA ALA A 130 -2.17 7.73 -2.56
C ALA A 130 -1.33 6.52 -3.00
N PRO A 131 -1.89 5.30 -3.14
CA PRO A 131 -1.09 4.14 -3.56
C PRO A 131 -0.60 4.22 -5.01
N THR A 132 -1.31 4.92 -5.91
CA THR A 132 -0.79 5.16 -7.28
C THR A 132 0.44 6.07 -7.28
N ILE A 133 0.43 7.16 -6.50
CA ILE A 133 1.60 8.04 -6.34
C ILE A 133 2.77 7.27 -5.72
N CYS A 134 2.53 6.48 -4.67
CA CYS A 134 3.56 5.66 -4.04
C CYS A 134 4.15 4.61 -5.01
N LEU A 135 3.29 3.96 -5.81
CA LEU A 135 3.71 3.00 -6.83
C LEU A 135 4.61 3.66 -7.88
N ILE A 136 4.22 4.83 -8.38
CA ILE A 136 5.02 5.59 -9.35
C ILE A 136 6.37 5.99 -8.74
N ALA A 137 6.38 6.49 -7.49
CA ALA A 137 7.61 6.84 -6.80
C ALA A 137 8.54 5.62 -6.62
N ALA A 138 8.00 4.46 -6.24
CA ALA A 138 8.78 3.22 -6.10
C ALA A 138 9.35 2.74 -7.43
N LEU A 139 8.58 2.84 -8.53
CA LEU A 139 9.03 2.52 -9.87
C LEU A 139 10.14 3.46 -10.34
N ILE A 140 9.99 4.78 -10.12
CA ILE A 140 11.01 5.76 -10.46
C ILE A 140 12.29 5.49 -9.67
N GLY A 141 12.20 5.33 -8.34
CA GLY A 141 13.37 5.05 -7.49
C GLY A 141 14.11 3.77 -7.91
N THR A 142 13.37 2.71 -8.21
CA THR A 142 13.92 1.43 -8.69
C THR A 142 14.55 1.59 -10.08
N SER A 143 13.89 2.31 -10.99
CA SER A 143 14.36 2.51 -12.37
C SER A 143 15.60 3.38 -12.43
N PHE A 144 15.69 4.45 -11.64
CA PHE A 144 16.90 5.27 -11.55
C PHE A 144 18.06 4.44 -11.00
N PHE A 145 17.80 3.61 -9.99
CA PHE A 145 18.85 2.75 -9.45
C PHE A 145 19.37 1.76 -10.49
N TYR A 146 18.51 0.98 -11.15
CA TYR A 146 18.95 -0.03 -12.12
C TYR A 146 19.33 0.54 -13.49
N GLY A 147 18.71 1.64 -13.91
CA GLY A 147 18.93 2.27 -15.21
C GLY A 147 20.16 3.17 -15.25
N VAL A 148 20.42 3.96 -14.20
CA VAL A 148 21.61 4.83 -14.14
C VAL A 148 22.84 4.03 -13.71
N ASN A 149 22.68 3.03 -12.83
CA ASN A 149 23.77 2.15 -12.42
C ASN A 149 24.07 1.03 -13.44
N ALA A 150 23.51 1.09 -14.67
CA ALA A 150 23.86 0.19 -15.76
C ALA A 150 25.21 0.55 -16.41
N SER A 151 25.70 1.78 -16.22
CA SER A 151 27.01 2.19 -16.73
C SER A 151 28.13 1.70 -15.81
N ASN A 152 28.93 0.73 -16.27
CA ASN A 152 30.09 0.17 -15.56
C ASN A 152 31.26 1.15 -15.38
N THR A 153 31.12 2.40 -15.80
CA THR A 153 32.21 3.37 -15.84
C THR A 153 32.24 4.33 -14.65
N VAL A 154 31.14 4.45 -13.89
CA VAL A 154 31.03 5.42 -12.77
C VAL A 154 30.64 4.69 -11.49
N ASN A 155 31.40 4.94 -10.42
CA ASN A 155 31.12 4.37 -9.11
C ASN A 155 29.95 5.11 -8.44
N SER A 156 28.96 4.36 -7.94
CA SER A 156 27.87 4.90 -7.14
C SER A 156 28.14 4.71 -5.64
N LEU A 157 27.40 5.42 -4.79
CA LEU A 157 27.56 5.35 -3.33
C LEU A 157 27.41 3.93 -2.78
N LYS A 158 26.50 3.13 -3.36
CA LYS A 158 26.34 1.72 -2.99
C LYS A 158 27.51 0.88 -3.48
N SER A 159 27.92 0.99 -4.74
CA SER A 159 28.99 0.13 -5.28
C SER A 159 30.32 0.40 -4.58
N TRP A 160 30.65 1.67 -4.35
CA TRP A 160 31.87 2.08 -3.67
C TRP A 160 31.88 1.63 -2.20
N SER A 161 30.83 1.93 -1.44
CA SER A 161 30.78 1.53 -0.02
C SER A 161 30.80 0.02 0.19
N CYS A 162 30.21 -0.75 -0.74
CA CYS A 162 30.27 -2.20 -0.71
C CYS A 162 31.59 -2.79 -1.21
N GLN A 163 32.32 -2.11 -2.11
CA GLN A 163 33.65 -2.56 -2.53
C GLN A 163 34.65 -2.48 -1.38
N TRP A 164 34.52 -1.48 -0.53
CA TRP A 164 35.39 -1.25 0.62
C TRP A 164 34.82 -1.77 1.94
N SER A 165 33.74 -2.58 1.91
CA SER A 165 33.04 -3.02 3.13
C SER A 165 33.89 -3.88 4.06
N ASP A 166 34.91 -4.54 3.52
CA ASP A 166 35.81 -5.42 4.27
C ASP A 166 36.89 -4.63 5.05
N ILE A 167 37.05 -3.34 4.76
CA ILE A 167 37.95 -2.46 5.52
C ILE A 167 37.20 -1.86 6.71
N SER A 168 37.53 -2.33 7.91
CA SER A 168 37.04 -1.73 9.15
C SER A 168 37.81 -0.43 9.46
N MET A 169 37.09 0.66 9.71
CA MET A 169 37.67 1.94 10.09
C MET A 169 37.24 2.34 11.51
N ASN A 170 38.22 2.78 12.31
CA ASN A 170 38.11 3.54 13.59
C ASN A 170 37.26 4.81 13.53
N VAL A 171 37.16 5.39 12.33
CA VAL A 171 36.64 6.73 12.09
C VAL A 171 35.67 6.68 10.92
N GLN A 172 34.72 7.60 10.87
CA GLN A 172 33.82 7.70 9.72
C GLN A 172 34.61 7.91 8.42
N PRO A 173 34.23 7.25 7.32
CA PRO A 173 33.03 6.44 7.11
C PRO A 173 33.20 4.95 7.48
N HIS A 174 32.22 4.38 8.20
CA HIS A 174 32.16 2.93 8.43
C HIS A 174 31.60 2.21 7.19
N TRP A 175 32.47 1.81 6.27
CA TRP A 175 32.09 1.23 4.96
C TRP A 175 31.10 0.06 5.04
N GLY A 176 31.32 -0.88 5.96
CA GLY A 176 30.44 -2.01 6.17
C GLY A 176 29.01 -1.61 6.58
N GLN A 177 28.85 -0.54 7.37
CA GLN A 177 27.54 -0.02 7.76
C GLN A 177 26.86 0.67 6.57
N LEU A 178 27.57 1.56 5.87
CA LEU A 178 27.05 2.25 4.68
C LEU A 178 26.60 1.27 3.58
N CYS A 179 27.34 0.18 3.38
CA CYS A 179 26.94 -0.87 2.43
C CYS A 179 25.64 -1.58 2.86
N LYS A 180 25.48 -1.88 4.15
CA LYS A 180 24.24 -2.50 4.66
C LYS A 180 23.05 -1.57 4.56
N GLU A 181 23.22 -0.30 4.93
CA GLU A 181 22.16 0.72 4.85
C GLU A 181 21.69 0.95 3.40
N SER A 182 22.64 1.13 2.47
CA SER A 182 22.31 1.32 1.05
C SER A 182 21.68 0.08 0.40
N LYS A 183 22.11 -1.14 0.77
CA LYS A 183 21.42 -2.38 0.37
C LYS A 183 20.00 -2.44 0.92
N THR A 184 19.81 -2.08 2.18
CA THR A 184 18.50 -2.11 2.85
C THR A 184 17.53 -1.14 2.19
N ALA A 185 17.96 0.10 1.94
CA ALA A 185 17.18 1.11 1.23
C ALA A 185 16.68 0.60 -0.14
N LEU A 186 17.57 -0.04 -0.91
CA LEU A 186 17.24 -0.59 -2.22
C LEU A 186 16.24 -1.74 -2.13
N TYR A 187 16.47 -2.72 -1.24
CA TYR A 187 15.57 -3.87 -1.09
C TYR A 187 14.18 -3.43 -0.64
N LEU A 188 14.10 -2.49 0.30
CA LEU A 188 12.82 -1.94 0.75
C LEU A 188 12.10 -1.19 -0.38
N THR A 189 12.82 -0.40 -1.18
CA THR A 189 12.21 0.32 -2.32
C THR A 189 11.61 -0.66 -3.34
N VAL A 190 12.29 -1.77 -3.63
CA VAL A 190 11.77 -2.82 -4.52
C VAL A 190 10.54 -3.51 -3.90
N MET A 191 10.58 -3.78 -2.58
CA MET A 191 9.44 -4.38 -1.86
C MET A 191 8.23 -3.44 -1.73
N CYS A 192 8.40 -2.12 -1.84
CA CYS A 192 7.26 -1.20 -1.88
C CYS A 192 6.37 -1.45 -3.12
N ILE A 193 6.93 -1.88 -4.26
CA ILE A 193 6.15 -2.13 -5.48
C ILE A 193 5.01 -3.15 -5.26
N PRO A 194 5.26 -4.40 -4.81
CA PRO A 194 4.19 -5.35 -4.55
C PRO A 194 3.25 -4.90 -3.42
N VAL A 195 3.75 -4.17 -2.42
CA VAL A 195 2.91 -3.63 -1.33
C VAL A 195 1.87 -2.65 -1.89
N GLU A 196 2.29 -1.69 -2.71
CA GLU A 196 1.36 -0.72 -3.31
C GLU A 196 0.38 -1.37 -4.29
N VAL A 197 0.81 -2.40 -5.02
CA VAL A 197 -0.09 -3.22 -5.86
C VAL A 197 -1.17 -3.90 -5.02
N LEU A 198 -0.83 -4.44 -3.85
CA LEU A 198 -1.81 -5.05 -2.94
C LEU A 198 -2.78 -4.01 -2.37
N VAL A 199 -2.31 -2.80 -2.07
CA VAL A 199 -3.18 -1.68 -1.64
C VAL A 199 -4.16 -1.29 -2.75
N LEU A 200 -3.69 -1.19 -4.00
CA LEU A 200 -4.56 -0.93 -5.15
C LEU A 200 -5.57 -2.06 -5.39
N ALA A 201 -5.14 -3.32 -5.27
CA ALA A 201 -6.03 -4.46 -5.44
C ALA A 201 -7.14 -4.49 -4.38
N THR A 202 -6.81 -4.21 -3.12
CA THR A 202 -7.80 -4.19 -2.02
C THR A 202 -8.78 -3.03 -2.15
N THR A 203 -8.34 -1.85 -2.59
CA THR A 203 -9.22 -0.70 -2.86
C THR A 203 -10.14 -0.91 -4.06
N ALA A 204 -9.62 -1.47 -5.17
CA ALA A 204 -10.41 -1.85 -6.33
C ALA A 204 -11.44 -2.94 -6.01
N TRP A 205 -11.06 -3.95 -5.20
CA TRP A 205 -11.98 -4.99 -4.76
C TRP A 205 -13.11 -4.43 -3.91
N GLY A 206 -12.78 -3.54 -2.95
CA GLY A 206 -13.77 -2.87 -2.11
C GLY A 206 -14.82 -2.13 -2.94
N THR A 207 -14.38 -1.26 -3.87
CA THR A 207 -15.27 -0.49 -4.73
C THR A 207 -16.09 -1.36 -5.69
N MET A 208 -15.48 -2.37 -6.31
CA MET A 208 -16.19 -3.30 -7.22
C MET A 208 -17.24 -4.13 -6.47
N SER A 209 -16.95 -4.56 -5.24
CA SER A 209 -17.89 -5.36 -4.44
C SER A 209 -19.16 -4.60 -4.03
N VAL A 210 -19.06 -3.27 -3.89
CA VAL A 210 -20.21 -2.38 -3.62
C VAL A 210 -21.11 -2.29 -4.86
N ASN A 211 -20.53 -2.24 -6.05
CA ASN A 211 -21.26 -2.04 -7.30
C ASN A 211 -21.85 -3.33 -7.89
N ARG A 212 -21.55 -4.51 -7.36
CA ARG A 212 -22.15 -5.76 -7.86
C ARG A 212 -23.61 -5.86 -7.40
N PRO A 213 -24.60 -5.76 -8.31
CA PRO A 213 -25.99 -6.01 -7.96
C PRO A 213 -26.09 -7.45 -7.45
N LEU A 214 -26.83 -7.66 -6.35
CA LEU A 214 -27.27 -8.99 -5.97
C LEU A 214 -28.09 -9.52 -7.15
N VAL A 215 -27.53 -10.46 -7.91
CA VAL A 215 -28.28 -11.21 -8.92
C VAL A 215 -29.28 -12.05 -8.12
N ILE A 216 -30.49 -11.51 -7.96
CA ILE A 216 -31.65 -12.26 -7.49
C ILE A 216 -31.91 -13.26 -8.61
N THR A 217 -31.48 -14.50 -8.41
CA THR A 217 -31.91 -15.59 -9.27
C THR A 217 -33.35 -15.86 -8.87
N GLU A 218 -34.28 -15.22 -9.57
CA GLU A 218 -35.71 -15.50 -9.40
C GLU A 218 -35.91 -17.01 -9.66
N ARG A 219 -36.22 -17.75 -8.60
CA ARG A 219 -36.53 -19.17 -8.70
C ARG A 219 -37.88 -19.26 -9.39
N LYS A 220 -37.85 -19.37 -10.72
CA LYS A 220 -39.01 -19.57 -11.59
C LYS A 220 -39.98 -20.56 -10.93
N GLY A 221 -41.15 -20.07 -10.56
CA GLY A 221 -42.15 -20.80 -9.80
C GLY A 221 -42.42 -22.18 -10.39
N SER A 222 -42.44 -23.19 -9.52
CA SER A 222 -42.99 -24.51 -9.88
C SER A 222 -44.46 -24.32 -10.28
N PRO A 223 -44.90 -24.91 -11.41
CA PRO A 223 -46.30 -24.86 -11.79
C PRO A 223 -47.11 -25.67 -10.78
N ALA A 224 -48.17 -25.06 -10.24
CA ALA A 224 -49.19 -25.78 -9.49
C ALA A 224 -49.81 -26.85 -10.39
N MET A 225 -49.73 -28.12 -10.01
CA MET A 225 -50.59 -29.16 -10.58
C MET A 225 -51.99 -28.95 -10.01
N SER A 226 -52.92 -28.66 -10.91
CA SER A 226 -54.36 -28.77 -10.70
C SER A 226 -54.79 -30.23 -10.62
#